data_AF-A0A6M4NUQ8-F1
#
_entry.id   AF-A0A6M4NUQ8-F1
#
_cell.length_a   1.000
_cell.length_b   1.000
_cell.length_c   1.000
_cell.angle_alpha   90.00
_cell.angle_beta   90.00
_cell.angle_gamma   90.00
#
_symmetry.space_group_name_H-M   'P 1'
#
loop_
_entity.id
_entity.type
_entity.pdbx_description
1 polymer ?
#
loop_
_entity_poly.entity_id
_entity_poly.type
_entity_poly.pdbx_seq_one_letter_code
_entity_poly.pdbx_strand_id
1 'polypeptide(L)' 'MDGFERCGESFDTIISANPVSYPGSAEALKKARTEAERFTKAVFDRIEYIRGESK' A
#
# COMPACT_ATOMS: atom_id res chain seq x y z
N MET A 1 5.68 -14.67 5.97
CA MET A 1 6.38 -13.39 6.01
C MET A 1 5.64 -12.45 5.09
N ASP A 2 5.21 -11.33 5.65
CA ASP A 2 4.12 -10.54 5.10
C ASP A 2 4.64 -9.53 4.06
N GLY A 3 3.76 -9.08 3.16
CA GLY A 3 4.14 -8.24 2.02
C GLY A 3 4.84 -6.94 2.41
N PHE A 4 4.40 -6.31 3.51
CA PHE A 4 5.01 -5.08 4.03
C PHE A 4 6.41 -5.33 4.61
N GLU A 5 6.60 -6.38 5.39
CA GLU A 5 7.88 -6.71 6.03
C GLU A 5 8.96 -6.96 4.98
N ARG A 6 8.65 -7.75 3.96
CA ARG A 6 9.59 -8.10 2.89
C ARG A 6 9.96 -6.92 2.00
N CYS A 7 8.99 -6.07 1.63
CA CYS A 7 9.31 -4.83 0.94
C CYS A 7 10.18 -3.91 1.80
N GLY A 8 9.96 -3.90 3.13
CA GLY A 8 10.80 -3.18 4.08
C GLY A 8 12.26 -3.64 4.11
N GLU A 9 12.51 -4.95 4.00
CA GLU A 9 13.86 -5.51 3.95
C GLU A 9 14.65 -5.11 2.69
N SER A 10 13.95 -4.94 1.56
CA SER A 10 14.56 -4.51 0.29
C SER A 10 14.55 -3.00 0.06
N PHE A 11 14.05 -2.22 1.03
CA PHE A 11 13.78 -0.79 0.88
C PHE A 11 12.86 -0.44 -0.29
N ASP A 12 12.07 -1.41 -0.75
CA ASP A 12 11.00 -1.19 -1.72
C ASP A 12 9.75 -0.68 -1.01
N THR A 13 8.92 0.06 -1.74
CA THR A 13 7.53 0.22 -1.35
C THR A 13 6.71 -0.92 -1.94
N ILE A 14 5.63 -1.30 -1.26
CA ILE A 14 4.62 -2.26 -1.69
C ILE A 14 3.99 -1.87 -3.06
N ILE A 15 4.04 -0.58 -3.38
CA ILE A 15 3.56 -0.01 -4.65
C ILE A 15 4.62 -0.16 -5.76
N SER A 16 5.89 0.13 -5.46
CA SER A 16 7.00 0.09 -6.42
C SER A 16 7.56 -1.31 -6.67
N ALA A 17 7.38 -2.23 -5.72
CA ALA A 17 7.91 -3.59 -5.81
C ALA A 17 7.39 -4.30 -7.06
N ASN A 18 8.32 -4.80 -7.89
CA ASN A 18 7.99 -5.59 -9.08
C ASN A 18 7.64 -7.03 -8.65
N PRO A 19 6.43 -7.53 -8.96
CA PRO A 19 6.02 -8.88 -8.60
C PRO A 19 6.93 -9.99 -9.13
N VAL A 20 7.61 -9.76 -10.25
CA VAL A 20 8.51 -10.75 -10.88
C VAL A 20 9.81 -10.91 -10.08
N SER A 21 10.31 -9.83 -9.49
CA SER A 21 11.54 -9.84 -8.69
C SER A 21 11.29 -9.90 -7.18
N TYR A 22 10.02 -9.97 -6.76
CA TYR A 22 9.65 -10.02 -5.35
C TYR A 22 9.97 -11.41 -4.77
N PRO A 23 10.88 -11.53 -3.79
CA PRO A 23 11.37 -12.82 -3.31
C PRO A 23 10.40 -13.47 -2.30
N GLY A 24 9.10 -13.48 -2.60
CA GLY A 24 8.04 -14.01 -1.73
C GLY A 24 6.77 -14.39 -2.48
N SER A 25 5.68 -14.69 -1.76
CA SER A 25 4.39 -15.03 -2.38
C SER A 25 3.79 -13.82 -3.12
N ALA A 26 3.37 -14.04 -4.36
CA ALA A 26 2.66 -13.05 -5.16
C ALA A 26 1.33 -12.63 -4.50
N GLU A 27 0.65 -13.56 -3.82
CA GLU A 27 -0.56 -13.32 -3.06
C GLU A 27 -0.31 -12.42 -1.85
N ALA A 28 0.81 -12.62 -1.15
CA ALA A 28 1.19 -11.76 -0.02
C ALA A 28 1.46 -10.32 -0.50
N LEU A 29 2.17 -10.15 -1.63
CA LEU A 29 2.41 -8.85 -2.24
C LEU A 29 1.10 -8.19 -2.70
N LYS A 30 0.23 -8.96 -3.37
CA LYS A 30 -1.08 -8.49 -3.84
C LYS A 30 -1.96 -8.03 -2.68
N LYS A 31 -2.04 -8.82 -1.60
CA LYS A 31 -2.82 -8.47 -0.42
C LYS A 31 -2.30 -7.18 0.22
N ALA A 32 -0.98 -7.06 0.41
CA ALA A 32 -0.38 -5.85 0.97
C ALA A 32 -0.64 -4.61 0.09
N ARG A 33 -0.57 -4.76 -1.24
CA ARG A 33 -0.89 -3.68 -2.19
C ARG A 33 -2.35 -3.22 -2.06
N THR A 34 -3.30 -4.16 -2.00
CA THR A 34 -4.72 -3.84 -1.80
C THR A 34 -4.97 -3.10 -0.48
N GLU A 35 -4.31 -3.50 0.62
CA GLU A 35 -4.47 -2.78 1.89
C GLU A 35 -3.84 -1.38 1.85
N ALA A 36 -2.71 -1.20 1.16
CA ALA A 36 -2.11 0.12 0.96
C ALA A 36 -3.01 1.05 0.13
N GLU A 37 -3.66 0.53 -0.92
CA GLU A 37 -4.63 1.29 -1.72
C GLU A 37 -5.85 1.71 -0.89
N ARG A 38 -6.40 0.80 -0.06
CA ARG A 38 -7.51 1.11 0.84
C ARG A 38 -7.14 2.20 1.84
N PHE A 39 -5.98 2.09 2.47
CA PHE A 39 -5.47 3.10 3.40
C PHE A 39 -5.34 4.47 2.70
N THR A 40 -4.74 4.49 1.51
CA THR A 40 -4.55 5.71 0.73
C THR A 40 -5.89 6.38 0.39
N LYS A 41 -6.89 5.60 -0.03
CA LYS A 41 -8.23 6.11 -0.33
C LYS A 41 -8.93 6.64 0.93
N ALA A 42 -8.84 5.94 2.06
CA ALA A 42 -9.44 6.38 3.31
C ALA A 42 -8.85 7.72 3.80
N VAL A 43 -7.53 7.89 3.71
CA VAL A 43 -6.85 9.16 4.05
C VAL A 43 -7.28 10.26 3.10
N PHE A 44 -7.30 10.00 1.79
CA PHE A 44 -7.74 10.97 0.79
C PHE A 44 -9.17 11.44 1.05
N ASP A 45 -10.10 10.52 1.24
CA ASP A 45 -11.52 10.83 1.49
C ASP A 45 -11.70 11.67 2.75
N ARG A 46 -10.93 11.36 3.80
CA ARG A 46 -10.98 12.11 5.04
C ARG A 46 -10.48 13.54 4.88
N ILE A 47 -9.39 13.73 4.13
CA ILE A 47 -8.84 15.06 3.85
C ILE A 47 -9.85 15.88 3.03
N GLU A 48 -10.40 15.30 1.96
CA GLU A 48 -11.36 15.99 1.11
C GLU A 48 -12.66 16.32 1.86
N TYR A 49 -13.13 15.44 2.75
CA TYR A 49 -14.24 15.73 3.65
C TYR A 49 -13.98 16.99 4.49
N ILE A 50 -12.84 17.07 5.18
CA ILE A 50 -12.47 18.21 6.03
C ILE A 50 -12.33 19.50 5.20
N ARG A 51 -11.72 19.41 4.00
CA ARG A 51 -11.55 20.55 3.09
C ARG A 51 -12.89 21.03 2.53
N GLY A 52 -13.83 20.12 2.29
CA GLY A 52 -15.19 20.41 1.82
C GLY A 52 -16.06 21.08 2.88
N GLU A 53 -15.94 20.68 4.15
CA GLU A 53 -16.63 21.32 5.29
C GLU A 53 -16.11 22.73 5.59
N SER A 54 -14.89 23.06 5.16
CA SER A 54 -14.27 24.38 5.38
C SER A 54 -14.72 25.45 4.36
N LYS A 55 -15.74 25.16 3.53
CA LYS A 55 -16.31 26.08 2.55
C LYS A 55 -17.72 26.51 2.91
#